data_AF-A0A4P6KTG3-F1
#
_entry.id   AF-A0A4P6KTG3-F1
#
_cell.length_a   1.000
_cell.length_b   1.000
_cell.length_c   1.000
_cell.angle_alpha   90.00
_cell.angle_beta   90.00
_cell.angle_gamma   90.00
#
_symmetry.space_group_name_H-M   'P 1'
#
loop_
_entity.id
_entity.type
_entity.pdbx_description
1 polymer ?
#
loop_
_entity_poly.entity_id
_entity_poly.type
_entity_poly.pdbx_seq_one_letter_code
_entity_poly.pdbx_strand_id
1 'polypeptide(L)'
;MSKLNCAPAATDHIAHDAPRAIGRVGIMGATATSAGIVIDLLDADIPVTVYDLTRDSLGDVFASVRSRYEQSVAAGETTAHQRDLRMALLATTVNLHHLKDCDVIIDALGTDNDARAGLVRRLNEVVKPDAVVLTCPSNLDVYAIANYARHLGNVLGMQLPAATDVMQSWEFVPAKATSARTLATATALARSVNRSSAMVAGH
;
A
#
# COMPACT_ATOMS: atom_id res chain seq x y z
N MET A 1 -34.21 15.02 -27.82
CA MET A 1 -34.01 15.81 -26.58
C MET A 1 -34.63 15.05 -25.43
N SER A 2 -33.83 14.47 -24.54
CA SER A 2 -34.19 14.30 -23.13
C SER A 2 -32.94 13.95 -22.37
N LYS A 3 -32.52 14.89 -21.52
CA LYS A 3 -31.35 14.82 -20.65
C LYS A 3 -31.59 13.73 -19.61
N LEU A 4 -30.76 12.68 -19.59
CA LEU A 4 -30.67 11.80 -18.43
C LEU A 4 -29.68 12.44 -17.46
N ASN A 5 -30.21 12.81 -16.32
CA ASN A 5 -29.58 13.54 -15.24
C ASN A 5 -28.46 12.68 -14.62
N CYS A 6 -27.21 13.15 -14.71
CA CYS A 6 -26.10 12.56 -13.97
C CYS A 6 -26.24 12.99 -12.51
N ALA A 7 -26.44 12.03 -11.61
CA ALA A 7 -26.53 12.29 -10.17
C ALA A 7 -25.15 12.77 -9.63
N PRO A 8 -25.12 13.66 -8.63
CA PRO A 8 -23.88 14.22 -8.12
C PRO A 8 -23.13 13.23 -7.21
N ALA A 9 -21.81 13.21 -7.40
CA ALA A 9 -20.69 12.88 -6.51
C ALA A 9 -20.90 11.87 -5.37
N ALA A 10 -20.07 10.83 -5.38
CA ALA A 10 -19.82 9.94 -4.25
C ALA A 10 -19.48 10.73 -2.98
N THR A 11 -20.19 10.41 -1.91
CA THR A 11 -20.18 11.10 -0.62
C THR A 11 -18.82 10.97 0.08
N ASP A 12 -18.13 12.10 0.24
CA ASP A 12 -16.96 12.30 1.11
C ASP A 12 -17.35 12.02 2.58
N HIS A 13 -17.29 10.76 3.01
CA HIS A 13 -17.26 10.43 4.44
C HIS A 13 -15.81 10.51 4.94
N ILE A 14 -15.32 11.75 5.08
CA ILE A 14 -14.02 12.02 5.68
C ILE A 14 -14.08 11.58 7.15
N ALA A 15 -13.23 10.61 7.50
CA ALA A 15 -13.01 10.19 8.87
C ALA A 15 -12.75 11.40 9.79
N HIS A 16 -13.52 11.52 10.87
CA HIS A 16 -13.46 12.64 11.83
C HIS A 16 -12.19 12.66 12.72
N ASP A 17 -11.27 11.72 12.50
CA ASP A 17 -10.08 11.53 13.33
C ASP A 17 -8.83 11.91 12.52
N ALA A 18 -7.91 12.67 13.12
CA ALA A 18 -6.70 13.11 12.43
C ALA A 18 -5.83 11.90 11.99
N PRO A 19 -5.30 11.89 10.75
CA PRO A 19 -4.45 10.81 10.27
C PRO A 19 -3.15 10.72 11.07
N ARG A 20 -2.59 9.52 11.18
CA ARG A 20 -1.24 9.32 11.71
C ARG A 20 -0.22 9.85 10.72
N ALA A 21 0.90 10.37 11.23
CA ALA A 21 2.04 10.74 10.38
C ALA A 21 2.68 9.47 9.80
N ILE A 22 3.13 9.55 8.55
CA ILE A 22 3.75 8.43 7.83
C ILE A 22 5.17 8.87 7.46
N GLY A 23 6.17 8.29 8.13
CA GLY A 23 7.59 8.51 7.86
C GLY A 23 8.24 7.34 7.12
N ARG A 24 7.68 6.12 7.20
CA ARG A 24 8.16 4.96 6.44
C ARG A 24 7.06 3.95 6.18
N VAL A 25 7.10 3.33 4.99
CA VAL A 25 6.20 2.25 4.59
C VAL A 25 6.98 0.93 4.44
N GLY A 26 6.44 -0.13 5.01
CA GLY A 26 6.88 -1.50 4.76
C GLY A 26 5.98 -2.15 3.73
N ILE A 27 6.54 -2.90 2.80
CA ILE A 27 5.77 -3.69 1.83
C ILE A 27 6.13 -5.15 2.02
N MET A 28 5.14 -6.01 2.21
CA MET A 28 5.32 -7.46 2.24
C MET A 28 4.91 -8.05 0.90
N GLY A 29 5.82 -8.80 0.28
CA GLY A 29 5.62 -9.38 -1.05
C GLY A 29 6.28 -8.55 -2.14
N ALA A 30 7.30 -9.13 -2.76
CA ALA A 30 7.97 -8.60 -3.92
C ALA A 30 7.27 -9.11 -5.20
N THR A 31 6.33 -8.30 -5.72
CA THR A 31 5.50 -8.65 -6.87
C THR A 31 5.48 -7.50 -7.89
N ALA A 32 5.01 -7.76 -9.11
CA ALA A 32 4.84 -6.71 -10.12
C ALA A 32 3.87 -5.60 -9.64
N THR A 33 2.82 -5.98 -8.90
CA THR A 33 1.90 -5.03 -8.26
C THR A 33 2.62 -4.17 -7.23
N SER A 34 3.43 -4.78 -6.36
CA SER A 34 4.12 -4.03 -5.32
C SER A 34 5.19 -3.09 -5.87
N ALA A 35 5.83 -3.42 -7.00
CA ALA A 35 6.72 -2.50 -7.70
C ALA A 35 6.03 -1.19 -8.15
N GLY A 36 4.75 -1.23 -8.52
CA GLY A 36 3.95 -0.03 -8.80
C GLY A 36 3.73 0.83 -7.55
N ILE A 37 3.31 0.19 -6.45
CA ILE A 37 3.10 0.86 -5.16
C ILE A 37 4.40 1.49 -4.63
N VAL A 38 5.54 0.80 -4.81
CA VAL A 38 6.85 1.34 -4.45
C VAL A 38 7.08 2.67 -5.17
N ILE A 39 6.91 2.72 -6.49
CA ILE A 39 7.14 3.95 -7.28
C ILE A 39 6.24 5.08 -6.81
N ASP A 40 4.95 4.80 -6.58
CA ASP A 40 3.99 5.79 -6.06
C ASP A 40 4.50 6.43 -4.75
N LEU A 41 5.02 5.62 -3.83
CA LEU A 41 5.55 6.05 -2.55
C LEU A 41 6.87 6.82 -2.68
N LEU A 42 7.80 6.33 -3.51
CA LEU A 42 9.10 6.99 -3.72
C LEU A 42 8.93 8.35 -4.43
N ASP A 43 7.96 8.46 -5.34
CA ASP A 43 7.63 9.72 -6.02
C ASP A 43 7.05 10.77 -5.07
N ALA A 44 6.48 10.34 -3.95
CA ALA A 44 6.03 11.17 -2.85
C ALA A 44 7.09 11.35 -1.74
N ASP A 45 8.35 10.99 -2.00
CA ASP A 45 9.47 11.06 -1.05
C ASP A 45 9.28 10.24 0.24
N ILE A 46 8.51 9.13 0.17
CA ILE A 46 8.26 8.25 1.31
C ILE A 46 9.25 7.07 1.27
N PRO A 47 10.09 6.88 2.31
CA PRO A 47 10.96 5.71 2.44
C PRO A 47 10.21 4.38 2.43
N VAL A 48 10.69 3.42 1.66
CA VAL A 48 10.07 2.09 1.51
C VAL A 48 11.05 0.98 1.85
N THR A 49 10.60 -0.01 2.62
CA THR A 49 11.31 -1.28 2.80
C THR A 49 10.46 -2.44 2.30
N VAL A 50 10.92 -3.13 1.24
CA VAL A 50 10.25 -4.30 0.68
C VAL A 50 10.81 -5.57 1.34
N TYR A 51 9.93 -6.37 1.92
CA TYR A 51 10.22 -7.67 2.50
C TYR A 51 9.68 -8.80 1.62
N ASP A 52 10.51 -9.82 1.41
CA ASP A 52 10.12 -11.10 0.81
C ASP A 52 10.98 -12.22 1.39
N LEU A 53 10.60 -13.47 1.14
CA LEU A 53 11.34 -14.66 1.56
C LEU A 53 12.58 -14.91 0.71
N THR A 54 12.56 -14.51 -0.57
CA THR A 54 13.65 -14.80 -1.51
C THR A 54 14.39 -13.54 -1.93
N ARG A 55 15.72 -13.66 -2.09
CA ARG A 55 16.54 -12.56 -2.60
C ARG A 55 16.29 -12.29 -4.09
N ASP A 56 15.93 -13.33 -4.84
CA ASP A 56 15.67 -13.22 -6.27
C ASP A 56 14.45 -12.35 -6.54
N SER A 57 13.32 -12.60 -5.87
CA SER A 57 12.12 -11.75 -6.01
C SER A 57 12.37 -10.30 -5.58
N LEU A 58 13.18 -10.08 -4.54
CA LEU A 58 13.60 -8.74 -4.12
C LEU A 58 14.47 -8.04 -5.17
N GLY A 59 15.38 -8.79 -5.79
CA GLY A 59 16.20 -8.32 -6.91
C GLY A 59 15.35 -7.91 -8.10
N ASP A 60 14.35 -8.72 -8.46
CA ASP A 60 13.43 -8.46 -9.57
C ASP A 60 12.60 -7.19 -9.34
N VAL A 61 12.04 -7.00 -8.14
CA VAL A 61 11.31 -5.76 -7.82
C VAL A 61 12.21 -4.54 -7.84
N PHE A 62 13.41 -4.64 -7.25
CA PHE A 62 14.36 -3.52 -7.27
C PHE A 62 14.78 -3.15 -8.69
N ALA A 63 15.07 -4.14 -9.53
CA ALA A 63 15.42 -3.95 -10.94
C ALA A 63 14.25 -3.36 -11.74
N SER A 64 13.03 -3.83 -11.51
CA SER A 64 11.81 -3.32 -12.14
C SER A 64 11.57 -1.84 -11.83
N VAL A 65 11.66 -1.45 -10.55
CA VAL A 65 11.53 -0.06 -10.12
C VAL A 65 12.61 0.82 -10.75
N ARG A 66 13.88 0.38 -10.71
CA ARG A 66 14.98 1.10 -11.35
C ARG A 66 14.74 1.28 -12.85
N SER A 67 14.36 0.21 -13.55
CA SER A 67 14.14 0.23 -15.00
C SER A 67 13.04 1.21 -15.39
N ARG A 68 11.94 1.30 -14.61
CA ARG A 68 10.89 2.30 -14.87
C ARG A 68 11.42 3.73 -14.75
N TYR A 69 12.23 4.03 -13.73
CA TYR A 69 12.84 5.35 -13.65
C TYR A 69 13.85 5.63 -14.76
N GLU A 70 14.63 4.63 -15.19
CA GLU A 70 15.52 4.78 -16.34
C GLU A 70 14.74 5.09 -17.62
N GLN A 71 13.58 4.48 -17.82
CA GLN A 71 12.67 4.79 -18.93
C GLN A 71 12.13 6.22 -18.83
N SER A 72 11.68 6.67 -17.66
CA SER A 72 11.24 8.07 -17.45
C SER A 72 12.38 9.08 -17.67
N VAL A 73 13.62 8.74 -17.31
CA VAL A 73 14.80 9.58 -17.63
C VAL A 73 15.02 9.64 -19.14
N ALA A 74 14.95 8.50 -19.83
CA ALA A 74 15.10 8.46 -21.29
C ALA A 74 13.99 9.21 -22.03
N ALA A 75 12.77 9.23 -21.45
CA ALA A 75 11.63 9.99 -21.94
C ALA A 75 11.67 11.49 -21.58
N GLY A 76 12.62 11.92 -20.74
CA GLY A 76 12.74 13.32 -20.28
C GLY A 76 11.72 13.74 -19.23
N GLU A 77 11.01 12.79 -18.61
CA GLU A 77 10.01 13.03 -17.56
C GLU A 77 10.65 13.31 -16.20
N THR A 78 11.87 12.80 -15.97
CA THR A 78 12.66 13.02 -14.74
C THR A 78 14.16 13.07 -15.07
N THR A 79 14.97 13.43 -14.08
CA THR A 79 16.44 13.48 -14.22
C THR A 79 17.11 12.26 -13.60
N ALA A 80 18.31 11.91 -14.06
CA ALA A 80 19.11 10.84 -13.44
C ALA A 80 19.36 11.08 -11.93
N HIS A 81 19.55 12.35 -11.55
CA HIS A 81 19.69 12.75 -10.15
C HIS A 81 18.42 12.48 -9.33
N GLN A 82 17.24 12.83 -9.85
CA GLN A 82 15.96 12.54 -9.19
C GLN A 82 15.70 11.03 -9.07
N ARG A 83 16.00 10.25 -10.11
CA ARG A 83 16.01 8.78 -10.01
C ARG A 83 16.88 8.31 -8.86
N ASP A 84 18.12 8.77 -8.77
CA ASP A 84 19.07 8.30 -7.76
C ASP A 84 18.62 8.65 -6.34
N LEU A 85 18.03 9.84 -6.14
CA LEU A 85 17.41 10.23 -4.87
C LEU A 85 16.23 9.31 -4.50
N ARG A 86 15.32 9.04 -5.43
CA ARG A 86 14.17 8.15 -5.21
C ARG A 86 14.62 6.71 -4.93
N MET A 87 15.60 6.20 -5.67
CA MET A 87 16.15 4.86 -5.45
C MET A 87 16.86 4.74 -4.09
N ALA A 88 17.42 5.83 -3.55
CA ALA A 88 18.02 5.82 -2.21
C ALA A 88 17.00 5.65 -1.08
N LEU A 89 15.71 5.92 -1.34
CA LEU A 89 14.61 5.72 -0.39
C LEU A 89 14.11 4.27 -0.37
N LEU A 90 14.53 3.42 -1.32
CA LEU A 90 14.11 2.02 -1.43
C LEU A 90 15.14 1.07 -0.80
N ALA A 91 14.70 0.29 0.17
CA ALA A 91 15.43 -0.84 0.72
C ALA A 91 14.71 -2.16 0.45
N THR A 92 15.46 -3.25 0.35
CA THR A 92 14.93 -4.63 0.25
C THR A 92 15.49 -5.50 1.37
N THR A 93 14.72 -6.48 1.84
CA THR A 93 15.16 -7.32 2.93
C THR A 93 14.46 -8.68 3.02
N VAL A 94 15.19 -9.68 3.51
CA VAL A 94 14.62 -10.97 3.95
C VAL A 94 14.43 -11.04 5.46
N ASN A 95 14.71 -9.95 6.18
CA ASN A 95 14.57 -9.87 7.63
C ASN A 95 13.36 -9.01 8.00
N LEU A 96 12.31 -9.65 8.51
CA LEU A 96 11.08 -8.97 8.91
C LEU A 96 11.34 -7.88 9.96
N HIS A 97 12.34 -8.02 10.83
CA HIS A 97 12.69 -7.03 11.87
C HIS A 97 13.06 -5.64 11.31
N HIS A 98 13.43 -5.53 10.05
CA HIS A 98 13.68 -4.22 9.43
C HIS A 98 12.39 -3.43 9.16
N LEU A 99 11.21 -4.04 9.33
CA LEU A 99 9.92 -3.36 9.24
C LEU A 99 9.46 -2.72 10.56
N LYS A 100 10.20 -2.91 11.66
CA LYS A 100 9.80 -2.46 13.01
C LYS A 100 9.48 -0.96 13.12
N ASP A 101 10.12 -0.14 12.29
CA ASP A 101 9.99 1.32 12.32
C ASP A 101 8.98 1.86 11.29
N CYS A 102 8.29 0.98 10.55
CA CYS A 102 7.28 1.39 9.57
C CYS A 102 5.98 1.82 10.25
N ASP A 103 5.36 2.89 9.74
CA ASP A 103 4.07 3.41 10.21
C ASP A 103 2.89 2.76 9.47
N VAL A 104 3.14 2.35 8.23
CA VAL A 104 2.20 1.60 7.41
C VAL A 104 2.88 0.35 6.87
N ILE A 105 2.19 -0.79 6.91
CA ILE A 105 2.54 -2.03 6.24
C ILE A 105 1.53 -2.29 5.14
N ILE A 106 2.01 -2.49 3.91
CA ILE A 106 1.18 -2.92 2.79
C ILE A 106 1.46 -4.42 2.53
N ASP A 107 0.46 -5.26 2.74
CA ASP A 107 0.51 -6.67 2.38
C ASP A 107 0.10 -6.86 0.92
N ALA A 108 1.10 -7.11 0.07
CA ALA A 108 0.96 -7.38 -1.36
C ALA A 108 1.44 -8.81 -1.71
N LEU A 109 1.31 -9.76 -0.79
CA LEU A 109 1.65 -11.16 -1.02
C LEU A 109 0.70 -11.78 -2.05
N GLY A 110 1.24 -12.46 -3.06
CA GLY A 110 0.44 -13.16 -4.07
C GLY A 110 -0.02 -14.57 -3.67
N THR A 111 0.11 -14.97 -2.40
CA THR A 111 0.05 -16.38 -1.97
C THR A 111 -1.24 -16.79 -1.22
N ASP A 112 -1.32 -18.09 -0.93
CA ASP A 112 -2.32 -18.80 -0.13
C ASP A 112 -2.42 -18.30 1.33
N ASN A 113 -3.56 -18.58 1.95
CA ASN A 113 -4.10 -17.95 3.17
C ASN A 113 -3.32 -18.32 4.43
N ASP A 114 -2.83 -19.55 4.50
CA ASP A 114 -2.09 -20.05 5.66
C ASP A 114 -0.71 -19.38 5.79
N ALA A 115 -0.05 -19.13 4.65
CA ALA A 115 1.22 -18.41 4.61
C ALA A 115 1.04 -16.96 5.09
N ARG A 116 -0.05 -16.31 4.68
CA ARG A 116 -0.39 -14.94 5.09
C ARG A 116 -0.71 -14.86 6.58
N ALA A 117 -1.53 -15.78 7.11
CA ALA A 117 -1.86 -15.80 8.53
C ALA A 117 -0.61 -15.99 9.42
N GLY A 118 0.29 -16.89 9.03
CA GLY A 118 1.58 -17.08 9.70
C GLY A 118 2.45 -15.83 9.66
N LEU A 119 2.51 -15.13 8.52
CA LEU A 119 3.30 -13.92 8.40
C LEU A 119 2.72 -12.75 9.23
N VAL A 120 1.40 -12.56 9.23
CA VAL A 120 0.74 -11.51 10.03
C VAL A 120 0.98 -11.72 11.52
N ARG A 121 0.96 -12.97 12.00
CA ARG A 121 1.31 -13.27 13.39
C ARG A 121 2.74 -12.85 13.73
N ARG A 122 3.71 -13.17 12.87
CA ARG A 122 5.10 -12.74 13.03
C ARG A 122 5.25 -11.22 12.93
N LEU A 123 4.47 -10.58 12.06
CA LEU A 123 4.47 -9.13 11.89
C LEU A 123 4.05 -8.41 13.17
N ASN A 124 3.05 -8.93 13.90
CA ASN A 124 2.58 -8.35 15.17
C ASN A 124 3.66 -8.24 16.25
N GLU A 125 4.67 -9.10 16.20
CA GLU A 125 5.79 -9.12 17.15
C GLU A 125 6.86 -8.08 16.81
N VAL A 126 6.83 -7.56 15.58
CA VAL A 126 7.89 -6.73 15.00
C VAL A 126 7.47 -5.29 14.85
N VAL A 127 6.29 -5.04 14.30
CA VAL A 127 5.87 -3.68 13.90
C VAL A 127 5.40 -2.87 15.09
N LYS A 128 5.35 -1.55 14.91
CA LYS A 128 4.80 -0.64 15.92
C LYS A 128 3.38 -1.07 16.31
N PRO A 129 2.99 -0.96 17.59
CA PRO A 129 1.64 -1.27 18.03
C PRO A 129 0.56 -0.46 17.27
N ASP A 130 0.89 0.73 16.83
CA ASP A 130 0.01 1.64 16.08
C ASP A 130 0.27 1.64 14.57
N ALA A 131 1.06 0.72 14.03
CA ALA A 131 1.23 0.57 12.58
C ALA A 131 -0.12 0.25 11.92
N VAL A 132 -0.44 0.93 10.81
CA VAL A 132 -1.58 0.62 9.96
C VAL A 132 -1.21 -0.52 9.02
N VAL A 133 -2.10 -1.50 8.87
CA VAL A 133 -1.91 -2.62 7.93
C VAL A 133 -2.93 -2.48 6.80
N LEU A 134 -2.44 -2.21 5.59
CA LEU A 134 -3.21 -2.20 4.35
C LEU A 134 -3.03 -3.56 3.67
N THR A 135 -4.07 -4.38 3.67
CA THR A 135 -4.00 -5.70 3.03
C THR A 135 -4.60 -5.64 1.63
N CYS A 136 -3.89 -6.16 0.64
CA CYS A 136 -4.36 -6.29 -0.74
C CYS A 136 -4.90 -7.72 -0.99
N PRO A 137 -6.18 -8.01 -0.67
CA PRO A 137 -6.70 -9.35 -0.85
C PRO A 137 -6.79 -9.68 -2.35
N SER A 138 -6.21 -10.80 -2.75
CA SER A 138 -6.36 -11.34 -4.10
C SER A 138 -7.67 -12.10 -4.29
N ASN A 139 -8.40 -12.47 -3.22
CA ASN A 139 -9.74 -13.12 -3.24
C ASN A 139 -10.34 -13.32 -1.83
N LEU A 140 -9.89 -12.56 -0.82
CA LEU A 140 -10.17 -12.89 0.58
C LEU A 140 -10.95 -11.84 1.33
N ASP A 141 -11.72 -12.36 2.28
CA ASP A 141 -12.32 -11.63 3.35
C ASP A 141 -11.25 -10.91 4.20
N VAL A 142 -11.15 -9.58 4.05
CA VAL A 142 -10.31 -8.69 4.88
C VAL A 142 -10.50 -8.99 6.38
N TYR A 143 -11.69 -9.45 6.79
CA TYR A 143 -12.01 -9.84 8.16
C TYR A 143 -11.16 -11.02 8.67
N ALA A 144 -10.82 -12.00 7.81
CA ALA A 144 -10.05 -13.18 8.23
C ALA A 144 -8.58 -12.84 8.54
N ILE A 145 -7.98 -11.91 7.79
CA ILE A 145 -6.63 -11.41 8.05
C ILE A 145 -6.61 -10.50 9.27
N ALA A 146 -7.65 -9.65 9.41
CA ALA A 146 -7.80 -8.77 10.56
C ALA A 146 -7.74 -9.57 11.87
N ASN A 147 -8.42 -10.72 11.98
CA ASN A 147 -8.44 -11.56 13.18
C ASN A 147 -7.07 -12.02 13.68
N TYR A 148 -6.04 -12.03 12.83
CA TYR A 148 -4.68 -12.35 13.24
C TYR A 148 -3.86 -11.15 13.65
N ALA A 149 -4.35 -9.92 13.46
CA ALA A 149 -3.65 -8.70 13.85
C ALA A 149 -3.83 -8.40 15.34
N ARG A 150 -2.77 -7.91 15.98
CA ARG A 150 -2.81 -7.50 17.40
C ARG A 150 -3.80 -6.36 17.65
N HIS A 151 -3.95 -5.46 16.69
CA HIS A 151 -4.84 -4.30 16.76
C HIS A 151 -5.78 -4.31 15.56
N LEU A 152 -6.93 -4.98 15.70
CA LEU A 152 -7.94 -5.15 14.64
C LEU A 152 -8.34 -3.82 13.99
N GLY A 153 -8.42 -2.75 14.79
CA GLY A 153 -8.78 -1.43 14.29
C GLY A 153 -7.74 -0.76 13.39
N ASN A 154 -6.51 -1.26 13.35
CA ASN A 154 -5.45 -0.78 12.48
C ASN A 154 -5.39 -1.50 11.13
N VAL A 155 -6.27 -2.48 10.88
CA VAL A 155 -6.30 -3.23 9.62
C VAL A 155 -7.34 -2.61 8.68
N LEU A 156 -6.98 -2.50 7.40
CA LEU A 156 -7.84 -2.00 6.34
C LEU A 156 -7.56 -2.76 5.04
N GLY A 157 -8.60 -3.17 4.31
CA GLY A 157 -8.43 -3.72 2.97
C GLY A 157 -8.13 -2.62 1.95
N MET A 158 -7.28 -2.92 0.98
CA MET A 158 -6.91 -2.03 -0.12
C MET A 158 -6.97 -2.79 -1.44
N GLN A 159 -7.63 -2.24 -2.45
CA GLN A 159 -7.70 -2.79 -3.79
C GLN A 159 -7.14 -1.78 -4.79
N LEU A 160 -6.46 -2.30 -5.81
CA LEU A 160 -5.91 -1.53 -6.91
C LEU A 160 -6.68 -1.95 -8.18
N PRO A 161 -7.50 -1.07 -8.77
CA PRO A 161 -8.22 -1.36 -10.00
C PRO A 161 -7.27 -1.70 -11.16
N ALA A 162 -7.79 -2.41 -12.15
CA ALA A 162 -7.01 -2.82 -13.31
C ALA A 162 -6.44 -1.61 -14.07
N ALA A 163 -5.27 -1.81 -14.69
CA ALA A 163 -4.45 -0.77 -15.35
C ALA A 163 -5.13 -0.03 -16.53
N THR A 164 -6.35 -0.39 -16.91
CA THR A 164 -7.18 0.32 -17.89
C THR A 164 -7.88 1.56 -17.32
N ASP A 165 -7.87 1.74 -16.00
CA ASP A 165 -8.41 2.96 -15.40
C ASP A 165 -7.47 4.15 -15.61
N VAL A 166 -7.97 5.17 -16.31
CA VAL A 166 -7.25 6.42 -16.60
C VAL A 166 -6.95 7.17 -15.30
N MET A 167 -7.76 6.96 -14.26
CA MET A 167 -7.51 7.42 -12.90
C MET A 167 -7.12 6.24 -12.02
N GLN A 168 -5.83 6.05 -11.81
CA GLN A 168 -5.35 5.06 -10.86
C GLN A 168 -5.80 5.43 -9.43
N SER A 169 -6.72 4.64 -8.89
CA SER A 169 -7.30 4.85 -7.56
C SER A 169 -6.91 3.74 -6.57
N TRP A 170 -6.95 4.05 -5.28
CA TRP A 170 -6.83 3.08 -4.20
C TRP A 170 -8.21 2.91 -3.56
N GLU A 171 -8.79 1.72 -3.64
CA GLU A 171 -10.10 1.43 -3.08
C GLU A 171 -9.95 0.80 -1.70
N PHE A 172 -10.58 1.39 -0.68
CA PHE A 172 -10.48 0.96 0.70
C PHE A 172 -11.70 0.17 1.14
N VAL A 173 -11.45 -1.00 1.72
CA VAL A 173 -12.46 -1.94 2.22
C VAL A 173 -12.33 -2.04 3.74
N PRO A 174 -13.06 -1.22 4.51
CA PRO A 174 -12.98 -1.24 5.98
C PRO A 174 -13.55 -2.55 6.55
N ALA A 175 -12.82 -3.14 7.49
CA ALA A 175 -13.33 -4.20 8.34
C ALA A 175 -14.27 -3.64 9.42
N LYS A 176 -15.09 -4.50 10.06
CA LYS A 176 -16.01 -4.08 11.14
C LYS A 176 -15.29 -3.36 12.29
N ALA A 177 -14.05 -3.77 12.57
CA ALA A 177 -13.24 -3.20 13.64
C ALA A 177 -12.39 -1.99 13.18
N THR A 178 -12.25 -1.75 11.86
CA THR A 178 -11.38 -0.69 11.32
C THR A 178 -11.72 0.65 11.93
N SER A 179 -10.72 1.31 12.51
CA SER A 179 -10.90 2.60 13.16
C SER A 179 -11.01 3.72 12.12
N ALA A 180 -11.74 4.79 12.46
CA ALA A 180 -11.81 6.00 11.64
C ALA A 180 -10.40 6.57 11.37
N ARG A 181 -9.50 6.55 12.36
CA ARG A 181 -8.11 7.00 12.20
C ARG A 181 -7.32 6.17 11.19
N THR A 182 -7.55 4.87 11.12
CA THR A 182 -6.91 3.98 10.13
C THR A 182 -7.32 4.35 8.72
N LEU A 183 -8.63 4.54 8.51
CA LEU A 183 -9.16 5.01 7.23
C LEU A 183 -8.60 6.40 6.89
N ALA A 184 -8.61 7.35 7.83
CA ALA A 184 -8.05 8.68 7.64
C ALA A 184 -6.57 8.63 7.20
N THR A 185 -5.78 7.78 7.85
CA THR A 185 -4.34 7.60 7.57
C THR A 185 -4.14 7.03 6.16
N ALA A 186 -4.93 6.02 5.78
CA ALA A 186 -4.85 5.41 4.45
C ALA A 186 -5.29 6.38 3.34
N THR A 187 -6.37 7.15 3.55
CA THR A 187 -6.82 8.21 2.64
C THR A 187 -5.78 9.32 2.51
N ALA A 188 -5.12 9.71 3.60
CA ALA A 188 -4.03 10.68 3.56
C ALA A 188 -2.83 10.13 2.76
N LEU A 189 -2.49 8.85 2.93
CA LEU A 189 -1.43 8.19 2.16
C LEU A 189 -1.75 8.18 0.67
N ALA A 190 -2.94 7.72 0.26
CA ALA A 190 -3.37 7.70 -1.13
C ALA A 190 -3.29 9.10 -1.76
N ARG A 191 -3.76 10.13 -1.05
CA ARG A 191 -3.64 11.52 -1.50
C ARG A 191 -2.19 11.96 -1.66
N SER A 192 -1.29 11.59 -0.74
CA SER A 192 0.12 11.98 -0.80
C SER A 192 0.84 11.42 -2.03
N VAL A 193 0.40 10.26 -2.51
CA VAL A 193 0.92 9.62 -3.74
C VAL A 193 0.11 9.96 -4.99
N ASN A 194 -0.70 11.03 -4.95
CA ASN A 194 -1.56 11.49 -6.05
C ASN A 194 -2.55 10.42 -6.57
N ARG A 195 -2.99 9.52 -5.70
CA ARG A 195 -4.03 8.53 -5.99
C ARG A 195 -5.37 9.04 -5.47
N SER A 196 -6.40 8.95 -6.30
CA SER A 196 -7.77 9.09 -5.79
C SER A 196 -8.07 7.90 -4.89
N SER A 197 -8.85 8.12 -3.83
CA SER A 197 -9.28 7.03 -2.96
C SER A 197 -10.80 6.99 -2.85
N ALA A 198 -11.36 5.80 -2.96
CA ALA A 198 -12.77 5.56 -2.72
C ALA A 198 -12.95 4.51 -1.64
N MET A 199 -14.06 4.57 -0.92
CA MET A 199 -14.44 3.52 0.02
C MET A 199 -15.44 2.61 -0.69
N VAL A 200 -15.20 1.31 -0.69
CA VAL A 200 -16.10 0.34 -1.31
C VAL A 200 -16.65 -0.61 -0.26
N ALA A 201 -17.90 -1.05 -0.46
CA ALA A 201 -18.52 -2.00 0.45
C ALA A 201 -17.81 -3.35 0.35
N GLY A 202 -17.35 -3.90 1.49
CA GLY A 202 -16.88 -5.28 1.54
C GLY A 202 -18.01 -6.23 1.17
N HIS A 203 -17.73 -7.19 0.30
CA HIS A 203 -18.67 -8.28 -0.04
C HIS A 203 -18.69 -9.36 1.05
#